data_AF-A0A067K8N0-F1
#
_entry.id   AF-A0A067K8N0-F1
#
_cell.length_a   1.000
_cell.length_b   1.000
_cell.length_c   1.000
_cell.angle_alpha   90.00
_cell.angle_beta   90.00
_cell.angle_gamma   90.00
#
_symmetry.space_group_name_H-M   'P 1'
#
loop_
_entity.id
_entity.type
_entity.pdbx_description
1 polymer ?
#
loop_
_entity_poly.entity_id
_entity_poly.type
_entity_poly.pdbx_seq_one_letter_code
_entity_poly.pdbx_strand_id
1 'polypeptide(L)'
;MDLQPLPILHPFGEEPLFTQYACRYFGGDCNNIVKIGRKEMILIGNLNAYQFWQRVFKDKHRLEHLKGLSTFSEMKAASSLLPKIEEEWCLFHNLIQSSLHQVSDMYEDILNSLHQFRPRFLGKCDGLPTYYDPYEFGHVCFLQYQPDGDTVAVAADDEHNELSCETKKCCAVPFVSSVHFQTINVAQNFSAIVKEVRAQLTQDGTRNLGSYTYNDVSHVNENAPSCVYFLDGSCNKGSECRFSHSLDAKRPACNFFFSLQGCRNGESCHFSHDLGSSISSVNPIPCLPEDDDVNAATFLQLFPASSDGCILLLDDTDMHFSSILARHYDPSKIICTTCTSGSSIVDPSLRDVRVLWGLSHPYQTIISKAAKNPIPWSEIKCILWFPNLNSDAENLEKQKLHIQNFFEYLSIRIIADSLYELRVIITMNNIRFSLLQVEKLGRESFFFLRESFPFDEASLGELQDTTTTRKPVLASKAISYVFDFQPPTDIQFDDYAAALRKCLNDINGCT
;
A
#
# COMPACT_ATOMS: atom_id res chain seq x y z
N MET A 1 5.80 27.90 -0.22
CA MET A 1 5.79 26.56 0.40
C MET A 1 5.06 25.65 -0.55
N ASP A 2 5.84 25.00 -1.40
CA ASP A 2 5.39 24.17 -2.51
C ASP A 2 4.89 22.82 -1.99
N LEU A 3 3.69 22.47 -2.43
CA LEU A 3 2.84 21.39 -1.96
C LEU A 3 3.31 20.02 -2.46
N GLN A 4 3.84 19.20 -1.55
CA GLN A 4 3.80 17.71 -1.47
C GLN A 4 4.89 17.27 -0.48
N PRO A 5 4.66 16.25 0.37
CA PRO A 5 5.73 15.73 1.22
C PRO A 5 6.84 15.17 0.33
N LEU A 6 8.06 15.70 0.50
CA LEU A 6 9.26 15.23 -0.21
C LEU A 6 10.12 14.44 0.79
N PRO A 7 10.06 13.09 0.76
CA PRO A 7 10.95 12.24 1.55
C PRO A 7 12.42 12.62 1.51
N ILE A 8 12.92 13.07 0.35
CA ILE A 8 14.33 13.42 0.17
C ILE A 8 14.60 14.83 0.69
N LEU A 9 15.64 14.98 1.51
CA LEU A 9 16.06 16.26 2.06
C LEU A 9 16.32 17.28 0.95
N HIS A 10 15.69 18.46 1.05
CA HIS A 10 15.90 19.58 0.14
C HIS A 10 16.54 20.75 0.89
N PRO A 11 17.88 20.89 0.86
CA PRO A 11 18.56 22.01 1.48
C PRO A 11 18.14 23.33 0.82
N PHE A 12 17.96 24.37 1.62
CA PHE A 12 17.47 25.66 1.13
C PHE A 12 18.51 26.32 0.22
N GLY A 13 18.11 26.69 -1.00
CA GLY A 13 18.98 27.37 -1.97
C GLY A 13 19.96 26.46 -2.71
N GLU A 14 20.03 25.17 -2.40
CA GLU A 14 20.98 24.22 -3.01
C GLU A 14 20.31 23.21 -3.94
N GLU A 15 19.66 23.72 -4.99
CA GLU A 15 18.99 22.91 -6.01
C GLU A 15 19.89 21.81 -6.65
N PRO A 16 21.19 22.06 -6.92
CA PRO A 16 22.08 21.02 -7.42
C PRO A 16 22.28 19.87 -6.43
N LEU A 17 22.34 20.17 -5.13
CA LEU A 17 22.53 19.17 -4.08
C LEU A 17 21.27 18.31 -3.91
N PHE A 18 20.08 18.94 -3.91
CA PHE A 18 18.82 18.19 -3.91
C PHE A 18 18.73 17.24 -5.12
N THR A 19 19.12 17.70 -6.30
CA THR A 19 19.14 16.86 -7.51
C THR A 19 20.12 15.70 -7.35
N GLN A 20 21.28 15.93 -6.74
CA GLN A 20 22.25 14.87 -6.43
C GLN A 20 21.66 13.83 -5.46
N TYR A 21 20.93 14.25 -4.43
CA TYR A 21 20.26 13.34 -3.50
C TYR A 21 19.17 12.53 -4.20
N ALA A 22 18.34 13.15 -5.04
CA ALA A 22 17.36 12.44 -5.86
C ALA A 22 18.01 11.37 -6.76
N CYS A 23 19.15 11.68 -7.39
CA CYS A 23 19.91 10.71 -8.20
C CYS A 23 20.36 9.47 -7.41
N ARG A 24 20.62 9.59 -6.09
CA ARG A 24 21.04 8.45 -5.25
C ARG A 24 19.91 7.44 -5.02
N TYR A 25 18.66 7.86 -5.17
CA TYR A 25 17.47 7.00 -5.05
C TYR A 25 16.87 6.57 -6.40
N PHE A 26 17.41 7.10 -7.50
CA PHE A 26 16.93 6.79 -8.85
C PHE A 26 18.02 6.17 -9.75
N GLY A 27 19.23 5.95 -9.22
CA GLY A 27 20.31 5.29 -9.93
C GLY A 27 20.91 6.13 -11.06
N GLY A 28 21.53 7.27 -10.72
CA GLY A 28 22.74 7.88 -11.33
C GLY A 28 22.81 8.20 -12.84
N ASP A 29 22.44 7.29 -13.75
CA ASP A 29 22.71 7.36 -15.20
C ASP A 29 21.44 7.44 -16.05
N CYS A 30 20.41 8.12 -15.53
CA CYS A 30 19.11 8.24 -16.19
C CYS A 30 19.10 9.11 -17.46
N ASN A 31 20.14 9.90 -17.74
CA ASN A 31 20.20 10.71 -18.97
C ASN A 31 20.22 9.86 -20.25
N ASN A 32 20.67 8.59 -20.18
CA ASN A 32 20.85 7.75 -21.37
C ASN A 32 19.78 6.66 -21.57
N ILE A 33 19.06 6.24 -20.52
CA ILE A 33 18.20 5.04 -20.58
C ILE A 33 16.72 5.38 -20.81
N VAL A 34 16.19 6.44 -20.19
CA VAL A 34 14.81 6.90 -20.41
C VAL A 34 14.78 8.43 -20.44
N LYS A 35 14.30 9.03 -21.53
CA LYS A 35 14.12 10.49 -21.65
C LYS A 35 12.96 10.95 -20.75
N ILE A 36 13.22 11.04 -19.45
CA ILE A 36 12.28 11.48 -18.42
C ILE A 36 12.61 12.91 -18.04
N GLY A 37 11.58 13.73 -17.82
CA GLY A 37 11.78 15.10 -17.36
C GLY A 37 12.29 15.15 -15.92
N ARG A 38 12.93 16.26 -15.55
CA ARG A 38 13.52 16.46 -14.21
C ARG A 38 12.49 16.30 -13.08
N LYS A 39 11.24 16.73 -13.30
CA LYS A 39 10.17 16.65 -12.30
C LYS A 39 9.74 15.21 -12.05
N GLU A 40 9.57 14.45 -13.12
CA GLU A 40 9.20 13.04 -13.04
C GLU A 40 10.30 12.21 -12.36
N MET A 41 11.58 12.51 -12.64
CA MET A 41 12.72 11.88 -11.96
C MET A 41 12.73 12.16 -10.45
N ILE A 42 12.48 13.40 -10.04
CA ILE A 42 12.40 13.76 -8.61
C ILE A 42 11.25 13.01 -7.93
N LEU A 43 10.10 12.89 -8.58
CA LEU A 43 8.94 12.18 -8.04
C LEU A 43 9.25 10.69 -7.82
N ILE A 44 9.87 10.04 -8.81
CA ILE A 44 10.21 8.62 -8.68
C ILE A 44 11.35 8.42 -7.67
N GLY A 45 12.32 9.34 -7.60
CA GLY A 45 13.34 9.33 -6.55
C GLY A 45 12.74 9.37 -5.15
N ASN A 46 11.72 10.22 -4.93
CA ASN A 46 11.01 10.28 -3.65
C ASN A 46 10.19 9.01 -3.36
N LEU A 47 9.55 8.41 -4.37
CA LEU A 47 8.88 7.12 -4.22
C LEU A 47 9.86 6.00 -3.82
N ASN A 48 11.03 5.96 -4.47
CA ASN A 48 12.09 5.01 -4.16
C ASN A 48 12.70 5.25 -2.78
N ALA A 49 12.81 6.50 -2.34
CA ALA A 49 13.22 6.84 -0.97
C ALA A 49 12.23 6.31 0.07
N TYR A 50 10.92 6.40 -0.21
CA TYR A 50 9.90 5.79 0.64
C TYR A 50 10.00 4.26 0.66
N GLN A 51 10.17 3.60 -0.49
CA GLN A 51 10.38 2.15 -0.57
C GLN A 51 11.66 1.71 0.15
N PHE A 52 12.75 2.47 0.02
CA PHE A 52 14.00 2.26 0.75
C PHE A 52 13.79 2.29 2.26
N TRP A 53 13.07 3.29 2.77
CA TRP A 53 12.72 3.37 4.19
C TRP A 53 11.87 2.17 4.65
N GLN A 54 10.89 1.75 3.85
CA GLN A 54 10.08 0.56 4.14
C GLN A 54 10.96 -0.71 4.23
N ARG A 55 11.85 -0.93 3.27
CA ARG A 55 12.65 -2.17 3.16
C ARG A 55 13.86 -2.25 4.06
N VAL A 56 14.51 -1.14 4.36
CA VAL A 56 15.75 -1.14 5.14
C VAL A 56 15.48 -0.86 6.60
N PHE A 57 14.65 0.13 6.90
CA PHE A 57 14.36 0.54 8.26
C PHE A 57 13.14 -0.19 8.82
N LYS A 58 11.97 -0.08 8.15
CA LYS A 58 10.71 -0.61 8.72
C LYS A 58 10.71 -2.13 8.80
N ASP A 59 11.18 -2.84 7.79
CA ASP A 59 11.24 -4.32 7.82
C ASP A 59 12.14 -4.83 8.95
N LYS A 60 13.29 -4.17 9.21
CA LYS A 60 14.15 -4.47 10.37
C LYS A 60 13.36 -4.35 11.68
N HIS A 61 12.66 -3.24 11.85
CA HIS A 61 11.90 -2.99 13.08
C HIS A 61 10.68 -3.88 13.25
N ARG A 62 9.99 -4.25 12.16
CA ARG A 62 8.93 -5.26 12.17
C ARG A 62 9.46 -6.60 12.66
N LEU A 63 10.63 -7.01 12.17
CA LEU A 63 11.28 -8.25 12.58
C LEU A 63 11.70 -8.24 14.05
N GLU A 64 12.31 -7.15 14.52
CA GLU A 64 12.65 -7.00 15.95
C GLU A 64 11.42 -6.98 16.84
N HIS A 65 10.31 -6.39 16.38
CA HIS A 65 9.01 -6.45 17.06
C HIS A 65 8.53 -7.91 17.19
N LEU A 66 8.52 -8.68 16.10
CA LEU A 66 8.14 -10.10 16.13
C LEU A 66 9.01 -10.93 17.09
N LYS A 67 10.33 -10.68 17.12
CA LYS A 67 11.25 -11.32 18.08
C LYS A 67 10.87 -10.97 19.53
N GLY A 68 10.58 -9.69 19.77
CA GLY A 68 10.26 -9.16 21.10
C GLY A 68 8.88 -9.56 21.65
N LEU A 69 7.95 -10.04 20.82
CA LEU A 69 6.64 -10.53 21.30
C LEU A 69 6.75 -11.74 22.26
N SER A 70 7.93 -12.39 22.30
CA SER A 70 8.26 -13.44 23.26
C SER A 70 8.80 -12.92 24.61
N THR A 71 9.34 -11.69 24.64
CA THR A 71 9.99 -11.07 25.81
C THR A 71 9.17 -9.88 26.31
N PHE A 72 8.09 -10.17 27.06
CA PHE A 72 7.13 -9.18 27.61
C PHE A 72 7.74 -8.01 28.42
N SER A 73 9.03 -8.03 28.78
CA SER A 73 9.65 -7.08 29.71
C SER A 73 10.47 -5.96 29.09
N GLU A 74 10.90 -6.03 27.82
CA GLU A 74 11.85 -5.05 27.22
C GLU A 74 11.20 -4.00 26.30
N MET A 75 9.98 -4.25 25.80
CA MET A 75 9.33 -3.44 24.76
C MET A 75 8.96 -2.01 25.17
N LYS A 76 8.64 -1.75 26.45
CA LYS A 76 8.18 -0.42 26.90
C LYS A 76 9.27 0.64 26.85
N ALA A 77 10.55 0.26 26.97
CA ALA A 77 11.68 1.18 26.89
C ALA A 77 12.18 1.38 25.45
N ALA A 78 12.10 0.36 24.60
CA ALA A 78 12.50 0.45 23.19
C ALA A 78 11.51 1.28 22.34
N SER A 79 10.22 1.21 22.65
CA SER A 79 9.16 1.95 21.94
C SER A 79 9.29 3.47 22.05
N SER A 80 9.81 4.00 23.17
CA SER A 80 9.99 5.45 23.38
C SER A 80 11.22 6.05 22.70
N LEU A 81 12.22 5.22 22.35
CA LEU A 81 13.45 5.65 21.65
C LEU A 81 13.35 5.52 20.12
N LEU A 82 12.38 4.74 19.62
CA LEU A 82 12.22 4.47 18.19
C LEU A 82 12.14 5.73 17.31
N PRO A 83 11.39 6.79 17.68
CA PRO A 83 11.30 7.98 16.84
C PRO A 83 12.65 8.69 16.64
N LYS A 84 13.50 8.70 17.67
CA LYS A 84 14.85 9.31 17.59
C LYS A 84 15.80 8.49 16.74
N ILE A 85 15.76 7.16 16.90
CA ILE A 85 16.57 6.24 16.09
C ILE A 85 16.20 6.36 14.60
N GLU A 86 14.89 6.49 14.31
CA GLU A 86 14.40 6.70 12.95
C GLU A 86 14.83 8.07 12.38
N GLU A 87 14.75 9.14 13.18
CA GLU A 87 15.18 10.48 12.77
C GLU A 87 16.67 10.51 12.41
N GLU A 88 17.53 9.96 13.28
CA GLU A 88 18.96 9.83 13.03
C GLU A 88 19.25 8.98 11.78
N TRP A 89 18.52 7.88 11.60
CA TRP A 89 18.65 7.02 10.42
C TRP A 89 18.22 7.75 9.14
N CYS A 90 17.16 8.56 9.19
CA CYS A 90 16.72 9.36 8.05
C CYS A 90 17.77 10.40 7.66
N LEU A 91 18.32 11.13 8.63
CA LEU A 91 19.38 12.12 8.41
C LEU A 91 20.62 11.47 7.79
N PHE A 92 21.02 10.29 8.27
CA PHE A 92 22.14 9.50 7.76
C PHE A 92 21.99 9.13 6.26
N HIS A 93 20.74 9.08 5.75
CA HIS A 93 20.40 8.77 4.36
C HIS A 93 19.88 9.98 3.55
N ASN A 94 19.96 11.20 4.07
CA ASN A 94 19.42 12.42 3.44
C ASN A 94 17.90 12.38 3.23
N LEU A 95 17.17 11.88 4.23
CA LEU A 95 15.71 11.78 4.24
C LEU A 95 15.08 12.64 5.33
N ILE A 96 13.80 12.95 5.18
CA ILE A 96 12.98 13.70 6.13
C ILE A 96 11.92 12.73 6.71
N GLN A 97 12.06 12.39 8.00
CA GLN A 97 11.18 11.45 8.71
C GLN A 97 9.70 11.87 8.62
N SER A 98 9.38 13.13 8.91
CA SER A 98 8.01 13.63 8.89
C SER A 98 7.37 13.54 7.51
N SER A 99 8.14 13.74 6.43
CA SER A 99 7.65 13.58 5.06
C SER A 99 7.40 12.11 4.71
N LEU A 100 8.23 11.18 5.19
CA LEU A 100 8.00 9.74 5.03
C LEU A 100 6.71 9.30 5.73
N HIS A 101 6.47 9.77 6.96
CA HIS A 101 5.23 9.48 7.70
C HIS A 101 4.01 10.06 6.98
N GLN A 102 4.07 11.30 6.49
CA GLN A 102 2.99 11.89 5.69
C GLN A 102 2.68 11.09 4.42
N VAL A 103 3.72 10.63 3.70
CA VAL A 103 3.53 9.75 2.54
C VAL A 103 2.88 8.43 2.94
N SER A 104 3.28 7.85 4.09
CA SER A 104 2.66 6.65 4.64
C SER A 104 1.19 6.86 4.94
N ASP A 105 0.83 7.95 5.61
CA ASP A 105 -0.56 8.27 5.96
C ASP A 105 -1.42 8.46 4.70
N MET A 106 -0.90 9.20 3.71
CA MET A 106 -1.54 9.36 2.41
C MET A 106 -1.76 8.02 1.70
N TYR A 107 -0.78 7.11 1.76
CA TYR A 107 -0.89 5.78 1.19
C TYR A 107 -2.02 4.98 1.85
N GLU A 108 -2.13 5.03 3.18
CA GLU A 108 -3.21 4.36 3.91
C GLU A 108 -4.59 4.97 3.60
N ASP A 109 -4.69 6.29 3.50
CA ASP A 109 -5.95 6.97 3.17
C ASP A 109 -6.47 6.59 1.78
N ILE A 110 -5.55 6.45 0.81
CA ILE A 110 -5.87 5.98 -0.54
C ILE A 110 -6.37 4.54 -0.48
N LEU A 111 -5.65 3.62 0.18
CA LEU A 111 -6.06 2.23 0.30
C LEU A 111 -7.42 2.08 1.00
N ASN A 112 -7.63 2.83 2.08
CA ASN A 112 -8.91 2.86 2.79
C ASN A 112 -10.06 3.26 1.86
N SER A 113 -9.84 4.31 1.06
CA SER A 113 -10.82 4.77 0.09
C SER A 113 -11.08 3.71 -1.00
N LEU A 114 -10.04 3.04 -1.47
CA LEU A 114 -10.13 1.98 -2.49
C LEU A 114 -10.93 0.78 -1.97
N HIS A 115 -10.71 0.32 -0.74
CA HIS A 115 -11.45 -0.82 -0.17
C HIS A 115 -12.89 -0.48 0.21
N GLN A 116 -13.17 0.78 0.57
CA GLN A 116 -14.53 1.23 0.84
C GLN A 116 -15.35 1.42 -0.45
N PHE A 117 -14.74 1.97 -1.48
CA PHE A 117 -15.41 2.26 -2.76
C PHE A 117 -15.42 1.06 -3.72
N ARG A 118 -14.38 0.22 -3.66
CA ARG A 118 -14.14 -0.97 -4.49
C ARG A 118 -14.30 -0.71 -5.99
N PRO A 119 -13.36 -0.01 -6.62
CA PRO A 119 -13.42 0.20 -8.07
C PRO A 119 -13.21 -1.13 -8.82
N ARG A 120 -13.79 -1.26 -10.03
CA ARG A 120 -13.77 -2.49 -10.85
C ARG A 120 -12.38 -3.08 -11.08
N PHE A 121 -11.35 -2.25 -11.14
CA PHE A 121 -9.99 -2.75 -11.32
C PHE A 121 -9.47 -3.49 -10.09
N LEU A 122 -9.93 -3.16 -8.88
CA LEU A 122 -9.42 -3.73 -7.64
C LEU A 122 -9.70 -5.24 -7.55
N GLY A 123 -10.89 -5.67 -8.00
CA GLY A 123 -11.24 -7.09 -8.10
C GLY A 123 -10.53 -7.85 -9.23
N LYS A 124 -9.85 -7.15 -10.14
CA LYS A 124 -9.07 -7.73 -11.24
C LYS A 124 -7.56 -7.68 -10.99
N CYS A 125 -7.13 -7.01 -9.93
CA CYS A 125 -5.74 -7.00 -9.52
C CYS A 125 -5.41 -8.37 -8.93
N ASP A 126 -4.65 -9.16 -9.68
CA ASP A 126 -4.15 -10.46 -9.27
C ASP A 126 -2.61 -10.45 -9.14
N GLY A 127 -2.13 -11.18 -8.14
CA GLY A 127 -0.71 -11.37 -7.89
C GLY A 127 -0.05 -10.23 -7.12
N LEU A 128 1.11 -10.57 -6.57
CA LEU A 128 1.94 -9.60 -5.85
C LEU A 128 2.80 -8.81 -6.84
N PRO A 129 2.81 -7.48 -6.75
CA PRO A 129 3.81 -6.68 -7.46
C PRO A 129 5.23 -7.16 -7.15
N THR A 130 6.11 -7.24 -8.15
CA THR A 130 7.45 -7.84 -7.94
C THR A 130 8.30 -7.03 -6.97
N TYR A 131 8.03 -5.74 -6.76
CA TYR A 131 8.72 -4.94 -5.74
C TYR A 131 8.46 -5.45 -4.31
N TYR A 132 7.49 -6.36 -4.11
CA TYR A 132 7.31 -7.09 -2.87
C TYR A 132 8.27 -8.27 -2.68
N ASP A 133 8.96 -8.72 -3.72
CA ASP A 133 10.01 -9.73 -3.60
C ASP A 133 11.15 -9.17 -2.73
N PRO A 134 11.39 -9.77 -1.55
CA PRO A 134 12.43 -9.32 -0.64
C PRO A 134 13.83 -9.49 -1.28
N TYR A 135 14.05 -10.51 -2.12
CA TYR A 135 15.37 -10.84 -2.68
C TYR A 135 15.76 -9.97 -3.90
N GLU A 136 14.82 -9.22 -4.48
CA GLU A 136 15.10 -8.26 -5.55
C GLU A 136 15.87 -7.03 -5.07
N PHE A 137 15.90 -6.76 -3.75
CA PHE A 137 16.50 -5.57 -3.19
C PHE A 137 17.32 -5.86 -1.93
N GLY A 138 18.52 -5.30 -1.84
CA GLY A 138 19.35 -5.35 -0.65
C GLY A 138 20.17 -4.08 -0.49
N HIS A 139 20.33 -3.63 0.76
CA HIS A 139 21.18 -2.49 1.08
C HIS A 139 21.97 -2.74 2.37
N VAL A 140 23.28 -2.52 2.31
CA VAL A 140 24.17 -2.58 3.47
C VAL A 140 24.83 -1.22 3.64
N CYS A 141 24.56 -0.58 4.78
CA CYS A 141 25.10 0.75 5.07
C CYS A 141 26.61 0.70 5.32
N PHE A 142 27.36 1.60 4.68
CA PHE A 142 28.78 1.83 4.97
C PHE A 142 28.98 3.20 5.59
N LEU A 143 29.65 3.23 6.74
CA LEU A 143 29.92 4.45 7.50
C LEU A 143 31.18 5.13 6.97
N GLN A 144 31.09 6.42 6.64
CA GLN A 144 32.25 7.28 6.43
C GLN A 144 32.17 8.53 7.31
N TYR A 145 33.32 8.94 7.84
CA TYR A 145 33.50 10.19 8.55
C TYR A 145 33.91 11.28 7.54
N GLN A 146 33.14 12.37 7.48
CA GLN A 146 33.56 13.57 6.76
C GLN A 146 34.31 14.49 7.74
N PRO A 147 35.57 14.85 7.47
CA PRO A 147 36.24 15.92 8.22
C PRO A 147 35.56 17.24 7.90
N ASP A 148 35.27 18.02 8.93
CA ASP A 148 34.59 19.31 8.81
C ASP A 148 35.50 20.28 8.03
N GLY A 149 35.12 20.57 6.80
CA GLY A 149 35.90 21.38 5.88
C GLY A 149 35.55 22.85 6.02
N ASP A 150 35.79 23.46 7.19
CA ASP A 150 35.86 24.91 7.37
C ASP A 150 36.29 25.30 8.81
N THR A 151 37.49 24.86 9.23
CA THR A 151 38.17 25.52 10.36
C THR A 151 39.51 26.05 9.88
N VAL A 152 39.51 27.33 9.48
CA VAL A 152 40.73 28.13 9.46
C VAL A 152 41.31 28.06 10.87
N ALA A 153 42.47 27.41 11.00
CA ALA A 153 43.19 27.29 12.26
C ALA A 153 43.55 28.68 12.79
N VAL A 154 42.73 29.21 13.69
CA VAL A 154 43.13 30.28 14.59
C VAL A 154 43.30 29.64 15.96
N ALA A 155 44.56 29.45 16.34
CA ALA A 155 44.92 28.98 17.65
C ALA A 155 44.51 30.02 18.71
N ALA A 156 43.59 29.65 19.59
CA ALA A 156 43.45 30.27 20.89
C ALA A 156 42.88 29.23 21.86
N ASP A 157 43.59 29.07 22.97
CA ASP A 157 43.20 28.29 24.15
C ASP A 157 41.76 28.61 24.58
N ASP A 158 40.93 27.58 24.75
CA ASP A 158 40.04 27.48 25.90
C ASP A 158 39.45 26.07 26.04
N GLU A 159 39.53 25.56 27.27
CA GLU A 159 39.17 24.21 27.70
C GLU A 159 37.65 23.96 27.71
N HIS A 160 36.97 23.84 26.57
CA HIS A 160 35.64 23.23 26.47
C HIS A 160 35.59 22.27 25.27
N ASN A 161 35.99 21.01 25.49
CA ASN A 161 35.87 19.92 24.51
C ASN A 161 34.39 19.50 24.36
N GLU A 162 33.59 20.31 23.67
CA GLU A 162 32.42 19.79 22.94
C GLU A 162 32.93 19.19 21.64
N LEU A 163 32.92 17.86 21.58
CA LEU A 163 33.28 17.05 20.43
C LEU A 163 32.53 17.56 19.19
N SER A 164 33.25 18.19 18.26
CA SER A 164 32.70 18.68 17.00
C SER A 164 31.96 17.55 16.28
N CYS A 165 30.73 17.83 15.87
CA CYS A 165 29.76 16.85 15.40
C CYS A 165 30.15 16.35 14.00
N GLU A 166 30.99 15.31 13.93
CA GLU A 166 31.26 14.57 12.69
C GLU A 166 29.94 13.99 12.16
N THR A 167 29.39 14.56 11.09
CA THR A 167 28.17 14.03 10.47
C THR A 167 28.47 12.70 9.79
N LYS A 168 28.10 11.61 10.46
CA LYS A 168 28.11 10.25 9.90
C LYS A 168 27.18 10.22 8.69
N LYS A 169 27.64 9.67 7.56
CA LYS A 169 26.81 9.49 6.34
C LYS A 169 26.97 8.10 5.75
N CYS A 170 25.90 7.60 5.13
CA CYS A 170 25.95 6.36 4.37
C CYS A 170 26.62 6.60 3.01
N CYS A 171 27.68 5.85 2.72
CA CYS A 171 28.41 5.95 1.46
C CYS A 171 28.08 4.83 0.46
N ALA A 172 27.13 3.95 0.80
CA ALA A 172 26.63 2.90 -0.06
C ALA A 172 25.69 3.48 -1.15
N VAL A 173 26.24 4.33 -2.03
CA VAL A 173 25.48 4.98 -3.11
C VAL A 173 25.68 4.27 -4.45
N PRO A 174 24.63 4.15 -5.30
CA PRO A 174 23.26 4.60 -5.07
C PRO A 174 22.53 3.74 -4.01
N PHE A 175 21.67 4.37 -3.20
CA PHE A 175 20.85 3.69 -2.18
C PHE A 175 19.83 2.76 -2.82
N VAL A 176 19.29 3.18 -3.97
CA VAL A 176 18.39 2.39 -4.81
C VAL A 176 18.92 2.44 -6.24
N SER A 177 19.19 1.27 -6.80
CA SER A 177 19.61 1.11 -8.19
C SER A 177 18.42 1.27 -9.15
N SER A 178 18.69 1.61 -10.41
CA SER A 178 17.69 1.78 -11.46
C SER A 178 16.92 0.48 -11.80
N VAL A 179 17.49 -0.68 -11.47
CA VAL A 179 16.84 -2.00 -11.67
C VAL A 179 15.93 -2.40 -10.51
N HIS A 180 16.11 -1.82 -9.32
CA HIS A 180 15.32 -2.16 -8.14
C HIS A 180 13.91 -1.55 -8.21
N PHE A 181 12.95 -2.21 -7.57
CA PHE A 181 11.54 -1.81 -7.51
C PHE A 181 10.87 -1.58 -8.88
N GLN A 182 11.42 -2.20 -9.92
CA GLN A 182 11.04 -1.95 -11.32
C GLN A 182 11.01 -0.46 -11.68
N THR A 183 11.91 0.33 -11.10
CA THR A 183 11.93 1.80 -11.21
C THR A 183 11.79 2.26 -12.67
N ILE A 184 12.50 1.63 -13.60
CA ILE A 184 12.44 1.95 -15.05
C ILE A 184 11.02 1.74 -15.62
N ASN A 185 10.36 0.62 -15.32
CA ASN A 185 9.03 0.31 -15.83
C ASN A 185 7.99 1.28 -15.25
N VAL A 186 8.05 1.54 -13.94
CA VAL A 186 7.19 2.51 -13.27
C VAL A 186 7.36 3.89 -13.89
N ALA A 187 8.61 4.29 -14.14
CA ALA A 187 8.95 5.57 -14.73
C ALA A 187 8.42 5.71 -16.17
N GLN A 188 8.55 4.66 -16.98
CA GLN A 188 8.03 4.61 -18.35
C GLN A 188 6.50 4.67 -18.37
N ASN A 189 5.83 3.87 -17.54
CA ASN A 189 4.37 3.87 -17.42
C ASN A 189 3.86 5.23 -16.94
N PHE A 190 4.49 5.82 -15.94
CA PHE A 190 4.16 7.15 -15.46
C PHE A 190 4.31 8.20 -16.57
N SER A 191 5.42 8.17 -17.32
CA SER A 191 5.62 9.07 -18.46
C SER A 191 4.55 8.87 -19.55
N ALA A 192 4.16 7.62 -19.84
CA ALA A 192 3.12 7.31 -20.80
C ALA A 192 1.75 7.85 -20.36
N ILE A 193 1.36 7.61 -19.11
CA ILE A 193 0.11 8.13 -18.53
C ILE A 193 0.09 9.66 -18.57
N VAL A 194 1.17 10.31 -18.14
CA VAL A 194 1.26 11.78 -18.18
C VAL A 194 1.15 12.31 -19.62
N LYS A 195 1.74 11.62 -20.61
CA LYS A 195 1.57 11.98 -22.02
C LYS A 195 0.14 11.77 -22.50
N GLU A 196 -0.50 10.66 -22.12
CA GLU A 196 -1.89 10.36 -22.46
C GLU A 196 -2.84 11.42 -21.89
N VAL A 197 -2.72 11.75 -20.60
CA VAL A 197 -3.49 12.82 -19.95
C VAL A 197 -3.31 14.14 -20.69
N ARG A 198 -2.07 14.51 -21.04
CA ARG A 198 -1.81 15.73 -21.83
C ARG A 198 -2.41 15.65 -23.25
N ALA A 199 -2.38 14.48 -23.88
CA ALA A 199 -2.92 14.27 -25.23
C ALA A 199 -4.45 14.35 -25.27
N GLN A 200 -5.14 13.76 -24.30
CA GLN A 200 -6.60 13.86 -24.16
C GLN A 200 -7.04 15.32 -24.03
N LEU A 201 -6.34 16.11 -23.22
CA LEU A 201 -6.55 17.55 -23.10
C LEU A 201 -6.33 18.32 -24.42
N THR A 202 -5.37 17.85 -25.23
CA THR A 202 -5.05 18.48 -26.52
C THR A 202 -6.04 18.08 -27.62
N GLN A 203 -6.56 16.85 -27.62
CA GLN A 203 -7.56 16.39 -28.59
C GLN A 203 -8.92 17.08 -28.40
N ASP A 204 -9.31 17.38 -27.16
CA ASP A 204 -10.47 18.23 -26.88
C ASP A 204 -10.25 19.70 -27.32
N GLY A 205 -9.00 20.15 -27.38
CA GLY A 205 -8.62 21.42 -28.01
C GLY A 205 -8.60 21.37 -29.55
N THR A 206 -8.26 20.22 -30.14
CA THR A 206 -8.02 20.09 -31.59
C THR A 206 -9.27 19.76 -32.40
N ARG A 207 -10.35 19.23 -31.78
CA ARG A 207 -11.68 19.27 -32.40
C ARG A 207 -12.16 20.69 -32.72
N ASN A 208 -11.53 21.71 -32.12
CA ASN A 208 -11.77 23.13 -32.42
C ASN A 208 -10.64 23.80 -33.21
N LEU A 209 -9.68 23.04 -33.76
CA LEU A 209 -8.58 23.61 -34.55
C LEU A 209 -8.41 22.89 -35.89
N GLY A 210 -9.44 22.95 -36.72
CA GLY A 210 -9.34 22.64 -38.15
C GLY A 210 -8.55 23.73 -38.89
N SER A 211 -7.29 23.41 -39.20
CA SER A 211 -6.52 23.84 -40.39
C SER A 211 -6.89 25.19 -41.04
N TYR A 212 -6.18 26.27 -40.68
CA TYR A 212 -6.13 27.49 -41.49
C TYR A 212 -5.02 27.38 -42.55
N THR A 213 -5.37 26.90 -43.73
CA THR A 213 -4.66 27.26 -44.97
C THR A 213 -5.11 28.66 -45.39
N TYR A 214 -4.14 29.51 -45.76
CA TYR A 214 -4.33 30.86 -46.28
C TYR A 214 -5.47 30.94 -47.30
N ASN A 215 -6.53 31.69 -46.99
CA ASN A 215 -7.21 32.64 -47.89
C ASN A 215 -8.35 33.38 -47.15
N ASP A 216 -8.18 34.71 -47.12
CA ASP A 216 -9.14 35.79 -47.39
C ASP A 216 -10.59 35.81 -46.85
N VAL A 217 -10.97 37.03 -46.45
CA VAL A 217 -12.28 37.64 -46.19
C VAL A 217 -13.09 37.28 -44.91
N SER A 218 -13.35 38.37 -44.17
CA SER A 218 -14.33 38.64 -43.11
C SER A 218 -15.47 37.64 -42.91
N HIS A 219 -15.44 36.90 -41.81
CA HIS A 219 -16.61 36.62 -40.95
C HIS A 219 -16.09 36.19 -39.56
N VAL A 220 -16.67 36.76 -38.50
CA VAL A 220 -16.39 36.36 -37.11
C VAL A 220 -16.82 34.90 -36.98
N ASN A 221 -15.84 34.01 -36.81
CA ASN A 221 -16.09 32.58 -36.68
C ASN A 221 -16.78 32.35 -35.31
N GLU A 222 -18.05 31.96 -35.30
CA GLU A 222 -18.85 31.72 -34.07
C GLU A 222 -18.25 30.69 -33.11
N ASN A 223 -17.24 29.93 -33.57
CA ASN A 223 -16.53 28.92 -32.78
C ASN A 223 -15.13 29.36 -32.30
N ALA A 224 -14.74 30.63 -32.44
CA ALA A 224 -13.45 31.10 -31.95
C ALA A 224 -13.41 31.15 -30.40
N PRO A 225 -12.31 30.71 -29.75
CA PRO A 225 -12.19 30.79 -28.29
C PRO A 225 -12.24 32.24 -27.80
N SER A 226 -12.77 32.42 -26.59
CA SER A 226 -12.92 33.76 -25.99
C SER A 226 -11.57 34.46 -25.80
N CYS A 227 -11.54 35.76 -26.11
CA CYS A 227 -10.37 36.60 -25.91
C CYS A 227 -10.20 36.92 -24.42
N VAL A 228 -9.18 36.36 -23.80
CA VAL A 228 -8.90 36.57 -22.37
C VAL A 228 -8.65 38.05 -22.03
N TYR A 229 -8.00 38.80 -22.92
CA TYR A 229 -7.78 40.24 -22.74
C TYR A 229 -9.06 41.07 -22.90
N PHE A 230 -10.06 40.58 -23.64
CA PHE A 230 -11.35 41.25 -23.73
C PHE A 230 -12.18 41.03 -22.46
N LEU A 231 -12.15 39.81 -21.91
CA LEU A 231 -12.78 39.51 -20.62
C LEU A 231 -12.20 40.36 -19.48
N ASP A 232 -10.92 40.72 -19.58
CA ASP A 232 -10.21 41.59 -18.64
C ASP A 232 -10.31 43.10 -18.98
N GLY A 233 -11.05 43.45 -20.05
CA GLY A 233 -11.23 44.84 -20.49
C GLY A 233 -9.96 45.49 -21.07
N SER A 234 -8.90 44.73 -21.29
CA SER A 234 -7.57 45.19 -21.74
C SER A 234 -7.29 44.96 -23.23
N CYS A 235 -8.26 44.42 -23.99
CA CYS A 235 -8.09 44.16 -25.43
C CYS A 235 -8.07 45.47 -26.24
N ASN A 236 -6.96 45.71 -26.95
CA ASN A 236 -6.75 46.87 -27.82
C ASN A 236 -7.01 46.60 -29.31
N LYS A 237 -7.42 45.39 -29.68
CA LYS A 237 -7.60 44.96 -31.09
C LYS A 237 -9.02 45.19 -31.63
N GLY A 238 -9.96 45.61 -30.79
CA GLY A 238 -11.33 45.91 -31.22
C GLY A 238 -11.96 44.77 -32.02
N SER A 239 -12.67 45.10 -33.10
CA SER A 239 -13.30 44.13 -34.01
C SER A 239 -12.31 43.36 -34.89
N GLU A 240 -11.03 43.71 -34.89
CA GLU A 240 -9.97 42.99 -35.63
C GLU A 240 -9.32 41.87 -34.79
N CYS A 241 -9.81 41.65 -33.57
CA CYS A 241 -9.33 40.58 -32.73
C CYS A 241 -9.68 39.21 -33.33
N ARG A 242 -8.67 38.33 -33.43
CA ARG A 242 -8.84 36.95 -33.94
C ARG A 242 -9.54 36.01 -32.95
N PHE A 243 -9.78 36.48 -31.72
CA PHE A 243 -10.44 35.75 -30.65
C PHE A 243 -11.82 36.35 -30.37
N SER A 244 -12.77 35.54 -29.92
CA SER A 244 -14.14 35.99 -29.75
C SER A 244 -14.27 37.01 -28.61
N HIS A 245 -14.97 38.11 -28.88
CA HIS A 245 -15.39 39.12 -27.90
C HIS A 245 -16.83 38.88 -27.40
N SER A 246 -17.40 37.70 -27.66
CA SER A 246 -18.67 37.31 -27.06
C SER A 246 -18.45 36.82 -25.62
N LEU A 247 -19.32 37.23 -24.71
CA LEU A 247 -19.36 36.72 -23.33
C LEU A 247 -19.81 35.25 -23.28
N ASP A 248 -20.48 34.76 -24.33
CA ASP A 248 -20.95 33.37 -24.45
C ASP A 248 -19.89 32.43 -25.07
N ALA A 249 -18.74 32.96 -25.49
CA ALA A 249 -17.67 32.15 -26.08
C ALA A 249 -16.94 31.34 -25.01
N LYS A 250 -16.58 30.08 -25.34
CA LYS A 250 -15.85 29.20 -24.43
C LYS A 250 -14.46 29.76 -24.13
N ARG A 251 -14.11 29.78 -22.84
CA ARG A 251 -12.77 30.14 -22.39
C ARG A 251 -11.75 29.10 -22.87
N PRO A 252 -10.56 29.52 -23.32
CA PRO A 252 -9.49 28.58 -23.64
C PRO A 252 -9.07 27.78 -22.40
N ALA A 253 -8.71 26.51 -22.59
CA ALA A 253 -8.34 25.61 -21.50
C ALA A 253 -7.04 26.04 -20.80
N CYS A 254 -6.96 25.78 -19.49
CA CYS A 254 -5.77 26.09 -18.70
C CYS A 254 -4.69 25.02 -18.85
N ASN A 255 -3.55 25.39 -19.44
CA ASN A 255 -2.39 24.49 -19.60
C ASN A 255 -1.75 24.06 -18.27
N PHE A 256 -2.01 24.79 -17.18
CA PHE A 256 -1.40 24.52 -15.87
C PHE A 256 -2.30 23.73 -14.91
N PHE A 257 -3.62 23.67 -15.16
CA PHE A 257 -4.59 23.05 -14.26
C PHE A 257 -4.30 21.58 -13.98
N PHE A 258 -3.91 20.82 -15.02
CA PHE A 258 -3.54 19.41 -14.94
C PHE A 258 -2.02 19.19 -14.88
N SER A 259 -1.23 20.25 -14.70
CA SER A 259 0.18 20.06 -14.37
C SER A 259 0.30 19.42 -12.98
N LEU A 260 1.40 18.71 -12.70
CA LEU A 260 1.64 18.09 -11.39
C LEU A 260 1.53 19.08 -10.21
N GLN A 261 1.68 20.38 -10.47
CA GLN A 261 1.59 21.46 -9.48
C GLN A 261 0.21 22.13 -9.42
N GLY A 262 -0.71 21.75 -10.32
CA GLY A 262 -2.01 22.39 -10.49
C GLY A 262 -1.93 23.83 -10.98
N CYS A 263 -3.09 24.41 -11.28
CA CYS A 263 -3.17 25.84 -11.56
C CYS A 263 -3.13 26.63 -10.24
N ARG A 264 -2.08 27.43 -10.05
CA ARG A 264 -1.91 28.28 -8.84
C ARG A 264 -3.00 29.35 -8.68
N ASN A 265 -3.74 29.64 -9.75
CA ASN A 265 -4.79 30.66 -9.74
C ASN A 265 -6.17 30.08 -9.36
N GLY A 266 -6.29 28.76 -9.15
CA GLY A 266 -7.52 28.11 -8.69
C GLY A 266 -8.77 28.50 -9.50
N GLU A 267 -9.89 28.75 -8.82
CA GLU A 267 -11.14 29.21 -9.45
C GLU A 267 -11.03 30.62 -10.07
N SER A 268 -10.03 31.40 -9.68
CA SER A 268 -9.74 32.72 -10.25
C SER A 268 -8.92 32.66 -11.53
N CYS A 269 -8.66 31.46 -12.09
CA CYS A 269 -7.96 31.36 -13.35
C CYS A 269 -8.79 31.93 -14.50
N HIS A 270 -8.17 32.78 -15.32
CA HIS A 270 -8.81 33.33 -16.52
C HIS A 270 -8.99 32.29 -17.64
N PHE A 271 -8.36 31.12 -17.52
CA PHE A 271 -8.48 29.98 -18.42
C PHE A 271 -9.44 28.94 -17.83
N SER A 272 -10.13 28.20 -18.70
CA SER A 272 -11.10 27.18 -18.28
C SER A 272 -10.42 26.02 -17.54
N HIS A 273 -10.98 25.65 -16.38
CA HIS A 273 -10.71 24.40 -15.66
C HIS A 273 -11.80 23.35 -15.91
N ASP A 274 -12.85 23.70 -16.66
CA ASP A 274 -13.97 22.82 -16.94
C ASP A 274 -13.59 21.80 -18.01
N LEU A 275 -13.67 20.52 -17.64
CA LEU A 275 -13.59 19.39 -18.54
C LEU A 275 -14.91 19.37 -19.34
N GLY A 276 -14.87 19.67 -20.64
CA GLY A 276 -16.09 19.66 -21.45
C GLY A 276 -16.84 18.32 -21.32
N SER A 277 -18.16 18.36 -21.11
CA SER A 277 -19.05 17.20 -20.91
C SER A 277 -19.18 16.23 -22.12
N SER A 278 -18.11 15.93 -22.84
CA SER A 278 -18.12 14.96 -23.93
C SER A 278 -17.07 13.87 -23.71
N ILE A 279 -17.20 13.14 -22.61
CA ILE A 279 -16.63 11.80 -22.49
C ILE A 279 -17.48 10.87 -23.38
N SER A 280 -17.32 10.97 -24.70
CA SER A 280 -17.93 10.04 -25.64
C SER A 280 -16.91 8.96 -26.01
N SER A 281 -17.20 7.73 -25.58
CA SER A 281 -16.62 6.45 -26.04
C SER A 281 -15.17 6.10 -25.69
N VAL A 282 -14.77 6.26 -24.43
CA VAL A 282 -13.59 5.54 -23.90
C VAL A 282 -14.11 4.39 -23.02
N ASN A 283 -13.48 3.21 -23.17
CA ASN A 283 -13.69 1.99 -22.38
C ASN A 283 -14.14 2.25 -20.93
N PRO A 284 -15.00 1.40 -20.33
CA PRO A 284 -15.64 1.68 -19.05
C PRO A 284 -14.61 2.21 -18.05
N ILE A 285 -14.86 3.42 -17.54
CA ILE A 285 -13.99 4.11 -16.59
C ILE A 285 -13.65 3.09 -15.49
N PRO A 286 -12.37 2.70 -15.31
CA PRO A 286 -12.01 1.62 -14.37
C PRO A 286 -12.36 1.96 -12.92
N CYS A 287 -12.61 3.25 -12.65
CA CYS A 287 -13.03 3.80 -11.37
C CYS A 287 -14.55 3.71 -11.11
N LEU A 288 -15.33 2.96 -11.89
CA LEU A 288 -16.70 2.62 -11.48
C LEU A 288 -16.66 1.57 -10.35
N PRO A 289 -17.66 1.54 -9.44
CA PRO A 289 -17.78 0.49 -8.45
C PRO A 289 -17.81 -0.89 -9.11
N GLU A 290 -17.23 -1.87 -8.42
CA GLU A 290 -17.26 -3.27 -8.84
C GLU A 290 -18.71 -3.77 -8.98
N ASP A 291 -18.92 -4.59 -10.01
CA ASP A 291 -20.21 -5.22 -10.28
C ASP A 291 -20.51 -6.27 -9.21
N ASP A 292 -21.80 -6.54 -8.97
CA ASP A 292 -22.24 -7.56 -8.01
C ASP A 292 -22.18 -8.99 -8.59
N ASP A 293 -21.28 -9.23 -9.55
CA ASP A 293 -21.07 -10.55 -10.15
C ASP A 293 -20.33 -11.45 -9.16
N VAL A 294 -21.09 -12.12 -8.30
CA VAL A 294 -20.55 -13.03 -7.29
C VAL A 294 -20.48 -14.45 -7.84
N ASN A 295 -19.37 -15.15 -7.57
CA ASN A 295 -19.16 -16.53 -8.01
C ASN A 295 -18.41 -17.34 -6.95
N ALA A 296 -19.09 -18.27 -6.29
CA ALA A 296 -18.49 -19.19 -5.33
C ALA A 296 -17.29 -19.98 -5.90
N ALA A 297 -17.26 -20.25 -7.21
CA ALA A 297 -16.16 -20.99 -7.83
C ALA A 297 -14.80 -20.29 -7.65
N THR A 298 -14.77 -18.96 -7.66
CA THR A 298 -13.54 -18.18 -7.44
C THR A 298 -12.94 -18.47 -6.07
N PHE A 299 -13.78 -18.54 -5.03
CA PHE A 299 -13.35 -18.89 -3.67
C PHE A 299 -12.87 -20.35 -3.58
N LEU A 300 -13.64 -21.28 -4.15
CA LEU A 300 -13.34 -22.71 -4.11
C LEU A 300 -12.07 -23.08 -4.91
N GLN A 301 -11.73 -22.33 -5.96
CA GLN A 301 -10.49 -22.52 -6.73
C GLN A 301 -9.22 -22.21 -5.91
N LEU A 302 -9.34 -21.49 -4.79
CA LEU A 302 -8.21 -21.20 -3.92
C LEU A 302 -7.84 -22.37 -3.01
N PHE A 303 -8.68 -23.40 -2.93
CA PHE A 303 -8.45 -24.55 -2.08
C PHE A 303 -7.34 -25.44 -2.65
N PRO A 304 -6.55 -26.09 -1.79
CA PRO A 304 -5.58 -27.08 -2.24
C PRO A 304 -6.28 -28.20 -3.04
N ALA A 305 -5.53 -28.84 -3.94
CA ALA A 305 -6.01 -30.08 -4.55
C ALA A 305 -6.25 -31.14 -3.45
N SER A 306 -7.20 -32.06 -3.65
CA SER A 306 -7.54 -33.07 -2.63
C SER A 306 -6.37 -33.97 -2.20
N SER A 307 -5.33 -34.08 -3.03
CA SER A 307 -4.09 -34.79 -2.72
C SER A 307 -3.02 -33.94 -2.00
N ASP A 308 -3.21 -32.62 -1.90
CA ASP A 308 -2.18 -31.63 -1.59
C ASP A 308 -2.49 -30.84 -0.30
N GLY A 309 -2.56 -31.55 0.83
CA GLY A 309 -2.72 -30.94 2.15
C GLY A 309 -4.17 -30.65 2.57
N CYS A 310 -4.31 -29.83 3.61
CA CYS A 310 -5.53 -29.58 4.35
C CYS A 310 -5.84 -28.08 4.47
N ILE A 311 -7.13 -27.78 4.68
CA ILE A 311 -7.62 -26.44 4.99
C ILE A 311 -7.79 -26.32 6.51
N LEU A 312 -7.30 -25.22 7.09
CA LEU A 312 -7.52 -24.85 8.47
C LEU A 312 -8.56 -23.72 8.55
N LEU A 313 -9.75 -24.03 9.05
CA LEU A 313 -10.81 -23.07 9.33
C LEU A 313 -10.71 -22.62 10.79
N LEU A 314 -10.50 -21.32 11.00
CA LEU A 314 -10.30 -20.74 12.31
C LEU A 314 -11.58 -20.15 12.90
N ASP A 315 -11.83 -20.50 14.16
CA ASP A 315 -12.84 -19.93 15.06
C ASP A 315 -14.29 -19.99 14.55
N ASP A 316 -14.68 -21.13 13.98
CA ASP A 316 -16.05 -21.38 13.50
C ASP A 316 -16.95 -21.78 14.68
N THR A 317 -17.49 -20.77 15.36
CA THR A 317 -18.17 -20.94 16.65
C THR A 317 -19.44 -21.80 16.59
N ASP A 318 -20.23 -21.66 15.52
CA ASP A 318 -21.49 -22.34 15.28
C ASP A 318 -21.36 -23.49 14.25
N MET A 319 -20.15 -23.78 13.79
CA MET A 319 -19.82 -24.78 12.78
C MET A 319 -20.52 -24.52 11.42
N HIS A 320 -20.99 -23.29 11.19
CA HIS A 320 -21.76 -22.91 10.02
C HIS A 320 -20.92 -23.05 8.75
N PHE A 321 -19.75 -22.44 8.74
CA PHE A 321 -18.85 -22.48 7.57
C PHE A 321 -18.27 -23.89 7.38
N SER A 322 -17.95 -24.61 8.46
CA SER A 322 -17.48 -25.99 8.40
C SER A 322 -18.48 -26.89 7.68
N SER A 323 -19.77 -26.78 8.02
CA SER A 323 -20.85 -27.58 7.42
C SER A 323 -21.00 -27.28 5.92
N ILE A 324 -20.95 -26.00 5.56
CA ILE A 324 -21.07 -25.57 4.16
C ILE A 324 -19.86 -26.04 3.35
N LEU A 325 -18.64 -25.81 3.84
CA LEU A 325 -17.42 -26.21 3.15
C LEU A 325 -17.31 -27.73 2.97
N ALA A 326 -17.77 -28.52 3.94
CA ALA A 326 -17.82 -29.98 3.84
C ALA A 326 -18.75 -30.49 2.71
N ARG A 327 -19.66 -29.64 2.19
CA ARG A 327 -20.49 -29.99 1.00
C ARG A 327 -19.77 -29.72 -0.32
N HIS A 328 -18.77 -28.84 -0.31
CA HIS A 328 -18.06 -28.39 -1.51
C HIS A 328 -16.62 -28.93 -1.59
N TYR A 329 -16.07 -29.43 -0.50
CA TYR A 329 -14.70 -29.93 -0.39
C TYR A 329 -14.64 -31.22 0.44
N ASP A 330 -13.58 -32.00 0.29
CA ASP A 330 -13.38 -33.26 1.03
C ASP A 330 -13.37 -32.97 2.55
N PRO A 331 -14.36 -33.45 3.32
CA PRO A 331 -14.44 -33.14 4.74
C PRO A 331 -13.24 -33.66 5.54
N SER A 332 -12.61 -34.77 5.11
CA SER A 332 -11.41 -35.32 5.75
C SER A 332 -10.18 -34.41 5.67
N LYS A 333 -10.23 -33.41 4.78
CA LYS A 333 -9.19 -32.40 4.55
C LYS A 333 -9.50 -31.07 5.23
N ILE A 334 -10.58 -30.99 5.99
CA ILE A 334 -10.97 -29.79 6.74
C ILE A 334 -10.61 -29.99 8.20
N ILE A 335 -9.80 -29.08 8.73
CA ILE A 335 -9.52 -28.95 10.16
C ILE A 335 -10.18 -27.67 10.63
N CYS A 336 -11.09 -27.76 11.59
CA CYS A 336 -11.80 -26.61 12.13
C CYS A 336 -11.47 -26.41 13.60
N THR A 337 -11.34 -25.16 14.04
CA THR A 337 -11.25 -24.82 15.46
C THR A 337 -12.48 -24.08 15.94
N THR A 338 -12.95 -24.39 17.14
CA THR A 338 -14.12 -23.75 17.74
C THR A 338 -13.93 -23.51 19.23
N CYS A 339 -14.50 -22.40 19.72
CA CYS A 339 -14.48 -22.05 21.14
C CYS A 339 -15.50 -22.85 21.98
N THR A 340 -16.47 -23.49 21.34
CA THR A 340 -17.50 -24.29 22.01
C THR A 340 -16.88 -25.53 22.66
N SER A 341 -17.37 -25.94 23.84
CA SER A 341 -16.98 -27.21 24.46
C SER A 341 -17.91 -28.32 23.94
N GLY A 342 -17.32 -29.41 23.42
CA GLY A 342 -18.00 -30.41 22.58
C GLY A 342 -19.43 -30.77 22.98
N SER A 343 -20.40 -30.22 22.27
CA SER A 343 -21.76 -30.73 22.21
C SER A 343 -21.88 -31.65 20.99
N SER A 344 -22.81 -32.61 21.03
CA SER A 344 -23.02 -33.58 19.96
C SER A 344 -23.33 -32.86 18.65
N ILE A 345 -22.35 -32.78 17.75
CA ILE A 345 -22.57 -32.32 16.37
C ILE A 345 -23.60 -33.27 15.75
N VAL A 346 -24.78 -32.75 15.42
CA VAL A 346 -25.88 -33.53 14.80
C VAL A 346 -25.77 -33.50 13.27
N ASP A 347 -24.91 -32.66 12.70
CA ASP A 347 -24.78 -32.52 11.24
C ASP A 347 -23.98 -33.69 10.63
N PRO A 348 -24.60 -34.53 9.77
CA PRO A 348 -23.91 -35.63 9.11
C PRO A 348 -22.77 -35.19 8.18
N SER A 349 -22.80 -33.95 7.66
CA SER A 349 -21.75 -33.43 6.76
C SER A 349 -20.41 -33.23 7.46
N LEU A 350 -20.41 -33.09 8.78
CA LEU A 350 -19.22 -32.86 9.60
C LEU A 350 -18.53 -34.17 10.05
N ARG A 351 -19.00 -35.33 9.59
CA ARG A 351 -18.57 -36.65 10.11
C ARG A 351 -17.06 -36.89 9.99
N ASP A 352 -16.46 -36.45 8.89
CA ASP A 352 -15.03 -36.65 8.62
C ASP A 352 -14.21 -35.36 8.85
N VAL A 353 -14.86 -34.26 9.24
CA VAL A 353 -14.17 -32.99 9.59
C VAL A 353 -13.45 -33.13 10.91
N ARG A 354 -12.17 -32.74 10.96
CA ARG A 354 -11.37 -32.76 12.19
C ARG A 354 -11.64 -31.50 13.01
N VAL A 355 -12.43 -31.62 14.07
CA VAL A 355 -12.79 -30.50 14.95
C VAL A 355 -11.88 -30.43 16.18
N LEU A 356 -11.27 -29.27 16.41
CA LEU A 356 -10.48 -28.93 17.58
C LEU A 356 -11.28 -28.02 18.51
N TRP A 357 -11.70 -28.57 19.65
CA TRP A 357 -12.62 -27.94 20.59
C TRP A 357 -11.91 -27.09 21.66
N GLY A 358 -12.61 -26.10 22.20
CA GLY A 358 -12.14 -25.28 23.31
C GLY A 358 -10.98 -24.35 22.94
N LEU A 359 -10.73 -24.14 21.66
CA LEU A 359 -9.75 -23.17 21.16
C LEU A 359 -10.49 -21.87 20.85
N SER A 360 -10.44 -20.95 21.81
CA SER A 360 -10.97 -19.60 21.61
C SER A 360 -9.90 -18.75 20.93
N HIS A 361 -10.25 -18.04 19.87
CA HIS A 361 -9.39 -17.08 19.17
C HIS A 361 -8.25 -17.69 18.32
N PRO A 362 -7.99 -17.15 17.12
CA PRO A 362 -6.93 -17.62 16.22
C PRO A 362 -5.53 -17.69 16.82
N TYR A 363 -5.15 -16.73 17.68
CA TYR A 363 -3.78 -16.69 18.21
C TYR A 363 -3.47 -17.85 19.17
N GLN A 364 -4.45 -18.27 19.99
CA GLN A 364 -4.28 -19.43 20.89
C GLN A 364 -4.10 -20.71 20.08
N THR A 365 -4.79 -20.79 18.95
CA THR A 365 -4.69 -21.88 17.97
C THR A 365 -3.33 -21.89 17.27
N ILE A 366 -2.83 -20.74 16.82
CA ILE A 366 -1.60 -20.62 16.03
C ILE A 366 -0.36 -21.01 16.83
N ILE A 367 -0.20 -20.47 18.04
CA ILE A 367 1.00 -20.73 18.84
C ILE A 367 0.82 -21.94 19.76
N SER A 368 -0.36 -22.14 20.36
CA SER A 368 -0.68 -23.20 21.33
C SER A 368 0.27 -23.25 22.52
N LYS A 369 -0.23 -22.86 23.71
CA LYS A 369 0.53 -22.98 24.98
C LYS A 369 0.59 -24.42 25.53
N ALA A 370 0.00 -25.39 24.82
CA ALA A 370 0.01 -26.78 25.25
C ALA A 370 1.32 -27.46 24.81
N ALA A 371 1.78 -28.47 25.55
CA ALA A 371 3.03 -29.19 25.30
C ALA A 371 3.15 -29.79 23.88
N LYS A 372 2.04 -29.93 23.14
CA LYS A 372 2.01 -30.20 21.69
C LYS A 372 0.88 -29.41 21.04
N ASN A 373 1.19 -28.68 19.96
CA ASN A 373 0.17 -28.05 19.13
C ASN A 373 -0.67 -29.15 18.43
N PRO A 374 -2.01 -29.16 18.56
CA PRO A 374 -2.86 -30.18 17.95
C PRO A 374 -2.93 -30.10 16.42
N ILE A 375 -2.51 -28.99 15.81
CA ILE A 375 -2.61 -28.74 14.37
C ILE A 375 -1.38 -29.30 13.64
N PRO A 376 -1.58 -30.13 12.60
CA PRO A 376 -0.49 -30.62 11.75
C PRO A 376 -0.08 -29.54 10.75
N TRP A 377 0.68 -28.53 11.19
CA TRP A 377 1.07 -27.36 10.38
C TRP A 377 1.74 -27.71 9.05
N SER A 378 2.51 -28.79 8.99
CA SER A 378 3.14 -29.27 7.75
C SER A 378 2.15 -29.71 6.67
N GLU A 379 0.92 -30.03 7.05
CA GLU A 379 -0.14 -30.46 6.12
C GLU A 379 -1.05 -29.29 5.71
N ILE A 380 -1.02 -28.16 6.42
CA ILE A 380 -1.90 -27.03 6.13
C ILE A 380 -1.36 -26.25 4.93
N LYS A 381 -2.22 -26.06 3.92
CA LYS A 381 -1.91 -25.24 2.73
C LYS A 381 -2.75 -23.98 2.62
N CYS A 382 -3.90 -23.95 3.26
CA CYS A 382 -4.81 -22.80 3.25
C CYS A 382 -5.41 -22.56 4.64
N ILE A 383 -5.38 -21.32 5.10
CA ILE A 383 -6.11 -20.85 6.28
C ILE A 383 -7.30 -20.03 5.84
N LEU A 384 -8.47 -20.37 6.39
CA LEU A 384 -9.69 -19.59 6.25
C LEU A 384 -10.04 -18.99 7.60
N TRP A 385 -10.34 -17.70 7.60
CA TRP A 385 -10.83 -17.02 8.80
C TRP A 385 -11.99 -16.09 8.47
N PHE A 386 -13.08 -16.27 9.23
CA PHE A 386 -14.29 -15.47 9.18
C PHE A 386 -14.45 -14.76 10.54
N PRO A 387 -13.81 -13.59 10.74
CA PRO A 387 -13.72 -12.98 12.07
C PRO A 387 -15.09 -12.62 12.64
N ASN A 388 -15.48 -13.22 13.77
CA ASN A 388 -16.68 -12.81 14.51
C ASN A 388 -16.34 -11.67 15.48
N LEU A 389 -16.52 -10.43 15.03
CA LEU A 389 -16.18 -9.21 15.79
C LEU A 389 -17.38 -8.61 16.54
N ASN A 390 -18.53 -9.29 16.54
CA ASN A 390 -19.79 -8.76 17.07
C ASN A 390 -19.83 -8.69 18.61
N SER A 391 -19.08 -9.54 19.31
CA SER A 391 -18.97 -9.49 20.78
C SER A 391 -18.25 -8.24 21.30
N ASP A 392 -17.42 -7.62 20.45
CA ASP A 392 -16.58 -6.46 20.77
C ASP A 392 -17.02 -5.20 20.00
N ALA A 393 -18.27 -5.11 19.56
CA ALA A 393 -18.78 -4.07 18.65
C ALA A 393 -18.51 -2.62 19.11
N GLU A 394 -18.35 -2.38 20.41
CA GLU A 394 -18.11 -1.05 20.97
C GLU A 394 -16.61 -0.70 21.12
N ASN A 395 -15.69 -1.65 20.96
CA ASN A 395 -14.25 -1.44 21.17
C ASN A 395 -13.42 -1.75 19.92
N LEU A 396 -13.32 -0.74 19.04
CA LEU A 396 -12.54 -0.82 17.80
C LEU A 396 -11.06 -1.17 18.04
N GLU A 397 -10.45 -0.65 19.11
CA GLU A 397 -9.05 -0.93 19.44
C GLU A 397 -8.83 -2.40 19.81
N LYS A 398 -9.77 -3.01 20.54
CA LYS A 398 -9.71 -4.43 20.86
C LYS A 398 -9.86 -5.30 19.61
N GLN A 399 -10.77 -4.93 18.70
CA GLN A 399 -10.90 -5.60 17.41
C GLN A 399 -9.63 -5.47 16.57
N LYS A 400 -9.05 -4.28 16.51
CA LYS A 400 -7.80 -4.02 15.79
C LYS A 400 -6.65 -4.87 16.34
N LEU A 401 -6.50 -4.90 17.67
CA LEU A 401 -5.52 -5.73 18.36
C LEU A 401 -5.74 -7.23 18.07
N HIS A 402 -7.00 -7.66 17.93
CA HIS A 402 -7.32 -9.04 17.60
C HIS A 402 -6.81 -9.43 16.20
N ILE A 403 -7.05 -8.59 15.18
CA ILE A 403 -6.51 -8.78 13.83
C ILE A 403 -4.98 -8.69 13.82
N GLN A 404 -4.40 -7.73 14.56
CA GLN A 404 -2.95 -7.56 14.66
C GLN A 404 -2.28 -8.82 15.21
N ASN A 405 -2.77 -9.32 16.35
CA ASN A 405 -2.26 -10.54 16.96
C ASN A 405 -2.35 -11.73 15.99
N PHE A 406 -3.43 -11.86 15.24
CA PHE A 406 -3.57 -12.92 14.23
C PHE A 406 -2.39 -12.92 13.26
N PHE A 407 -2.09 -11.79 12.63
CA PHE A 407 -0.99 -11.69 11.68
C PHE A 407 0.39 -11.84 12.34
N GLU A 408 0.63 -11.21 13.48
CA GLU A 408 1.92 -11.27 14.18
C GLU A 408 2.28 -12.71 14.56
N TYR A 409 1.35 -13.42 15.20
CA TYR A 409 1.60 -14.79 15.63
C TYR A 409 1.64 -15.77 14.46
N LEU A 410 0.85 -15.53 13.40
CA LEU A 410 0.94 -16.36 12.19
C LEU A 410 2.29 -16.17 11.48
N SER A 411 2.83 -14.95 11.47
CA SER A 411 4.18 -14.68 10.92
C SER A 411 5.25 -15.47 11.65
N ILE A 412 5.20 -15.47 12.98
CA ILE A 412 6.13 -16.22 13.82
C ILE A 412 6.05 -17.71 13.48
N ARG A 413 4.83 -18.26 13.39
CA ARG A 413 4.60 -19.66 13.02
C ARG A 413 5.14 -19.99 11.63
N ILE A 414 4.81 -19.18 10.62
CA ILE A 414 5.24 -19.41 9.23
C ILE A 414 6.77 -19.38 9.13
N ILE A 415 7.43 -18.40 9.74
CA ILE A 415 8.90 -18.29 9.69
C ILE A 415 9.56 -19.45 10.44
N ALA A 416 9.10 -19.75 11.64
CA ALA A 416 9.73 -20.77 12.49
C ALA A 416 9.67 -22.18 11.87
N ASP A 417 8.53 -22.52 11.26
CA ASP A 417 8.24 -23.83 10.67
C ASP A 417 8.43 -23.86 9.13
N SER A 418 8.89 -22.75 8.54
CA SER A 418 9.15 -22.61 7.10
C SER A 418 7.93 -22.89 6.20
N LEU A 419 6.76 -22.35 6.57
CA LEU A 419 5.47 -22.58 5.91
C LEU A 419 5.15 -21.53 4.82
N TYR A 420 6.14 -21.18 3.98
CA TYR A 420 6.02 -20.02 3.07
C TYR A 420 5.00 -20.18 1.93
N GLU A 421 4.55 -21.41 1.66
CA GLU A 421 3.50 -21.70 0.67
C GLU A 421 2.08 -21.53 1.21
N LEU A 422 1.94 -21.20 2.50
CA LEU A 422 0.66 -21.10 3.18
C LEU A 422 -0.14 -19.90 2.67
N ARG A 423 -1.34 -20.15 2.14
CA ARG A 423 -2.29 -19.11 1.75
C ARG A 423 -3.18 -18.72 2.91
N VAL A 424 -3.41 -17.43 3.09
CA VAL A 424 -4.30 -16.91 4.16
C VAL A 424 -5.46 -16.16 3.53
N ILE A 425 -6.69 -16.58 3.82
CA ILE A 425 -7.90 -15.96 3.33
C ILE A 425 -8.71 -15.44 4.50
N ILE A 426 -8.95 -14.12 4.52
CA ILE A 426 -9.82 -13.47 5.49
C ILE A 426 -11.06 -13.01 4.74
N THR A 427 -12.22 -13.45 5.19
CA THR A 427 -13.50 -13.02 4.62
C THR A 427 -14.25 -12.17 5.63
N MET A 428 -14.50 -10.91 5.29
CA MET A 428 -15.14 -9.94 6.17
C MET A 428 -15.77 -8.79 5.40
N ASN A 429 -16.50 -7.92 6.09
CA ASN A 429 -17.07 -6.74 5.47
C ASN A 429 -15.99 -5.74 5.02
N ASN A 430 -16.12 -5.16 3.82
CA ASN A 430 -15.15 -4.21 3.26
C ASN A 430 -14.99 -2.91 4.04
N ILE A 431 -16.06 -2.39 4.64
CA ILE A 431 -16.01 -1.18 5.46
C ILE A 431 -15.25 -1.49 6.75
N ARG A 432 -15.54 -2.63 7.38
CA ARG A 432 -14.84 -3.05 8.60
C ARG A 432 -13.36 -3.36 8.33
N PHE A 433 -13.06 -4.00 7.19
CA PHE A 433 -11.69 -4.21 6.72
C PHE A 433 -10.90 -2.90 6.64
N SER A 434 -11.49 -1.86 6.03
CA SER A 434 -10.86 -0.54 5.95
C SER A 434 -10.76 0.15 7.30
N LEU A 435 -11.81 0.14 8.13
CA LEU A 435 -11.81 0.79 9.45
C LEU A 435 -10.74 0.20 10.38
N LEU A 436 -10.56 -1.11 10.34
CA LEU A 436 -9.54 -1.82 11.14
C LEU A 436 -8.14 -1.75 10.51
N GLN A 437 -8.01 -1.20 9.29
CA GLN A 437 -6.77 -1.13 8.53
C GLN A 437 -6.11 -2.52 8.38
N VAL A 438 -6.91 -3.55 8.07
CA VAL A 438 -6.46 -4.95 8.07
C VAL A 438 -5.28 -5.17 7.13
N GLU A 439 -5.28 -4.55 5.94
CA GLU A 439 -4.15 -4.64 5.00
C GLU A 439 -2.86 -4.09 5.60
N LYS A 440 -2.93 -2.96 6.32
CA LYS A 440 -1.77 -2.37 7.01
C LYS A 440 -1.22 -3.31 8.09
N LEU A 441 -2.11 -3.87 8.92
CA LEU A 441 -1.72 -4.83 9.97
C LEU A 441 -1.06 -6.08 9.37
N GLY A 442 -1.57 -6.53 8.23
CA GLY A 442 -0.94 -7.59 7.43
C GLY A 442 0.47 -7.20 6.99
N ARG A 443 0.64 -6.04 6.35
CA ARG A 443 1.96 -5.57 5.86
C ARG A 443 2.97 -5.33 6.98
N GLU A 444 2.50 -4.88 8.14
CA GLU A 444 3.33 -4.75 9.36
C GLU A 444 3.86 -6.09 9.86
N SER A 445 3.23 -7.19 9.43
CA SER A 445 3.60 -8.57 9.70
C SER A 445 3.95 -9.35 8.43
N PHE A 446 4.43 -8.68 7.37
CA PHE A 446 4.89 -9.31 6.13
C PHE A 446 3.85 -10.08 5.29
N PHE A 447 2.56 -9.85 5.55
CA PHE A 447 1.46 -10.31 4.69
C PHE A 447 1.07 -9.23 3.70
N PHE A 448 1.03 -9.58 2.42
CA PHE A 448 0.66 -8.66 1.35
C PHE A 448 -0.61 -9.16 0.68
N LEU A 449 -1.55 -8.24 0.47
CA LEU A 449 -2.79 -8.56 -0.22
C LEU A 449 -2.49 -8.83 -1.70
N ARG A 450 -2.75 -10.07 -2.12
CA ARG A 450 -2.53 -10.55 -3.48
C ARG A 450 -3.73 -10.25 -4.36
N GLU A 451 -4.93 -10.54 -3.87
CA GLU A 451 -6.19 -10.37 -4.58
C GLU A 451 -7.35 -10.23 -3.59
N SER A 452 -8.45 -9.62 -4.05
CA SER A 452 -9.68 -9.53 -3.27
C SER A 452 -10.92 -9.51 -4.16
N PHE A 453 -11.97 -10.22 -3.76
CA PHE A 453 -13.17 -10.38 -4.59
C PHE A 453 -14.45 -10.54 -3.74
N PRO A 454 -15.63 -10.21 -4.30
CA PRO A 454 -16.91 -10.41 -3.62
C PRO A 454 -17.14 -11.86 -3.19
N PHE A 455 -17.56 -12.05 -1.93
CA PHE A 455 -17.85 -13.36 -1.36
C PHE A 455 -19.31 -13.74 -1.61
N ASP A 456 -19.55 -14.98 -2.06
CA ASP A 456 -20.88 -15.51 -2.37
C ASP A 456 -21.61 -15.97 -1.11
N GLU A 457 -22.20 -15.03 -0.38
CA GLU A 457 -22.96 -15.34 0.85
C GLU A 457 -24.15 -16.28 0.59
N ALA A 458 -24.75 -16.23 -0.60
CA ALA A 458 -25.88 -17.08 -0.95
C ALA A 458 -25.49 -18.57 -1.06
N SER A 459 -24.28 -18.84 -1.57
CA SER A 459 -23.78 -20.20 -1.74
C SER A 459 -22.90 -20.67 -0.57
N LEU A 460 -22.14 -19.77 0.05
CA LEU A 460 -21.06 -20.08 1.00
C LEU A 460 -21.38 -19.69 2.46
N GLY A 461 -22.56 -19.13 2.72
CA GLY A 461 -23.04 -18.76 4.05
C GLY A 461 -22.94 -17.25 4.32
N GLU A 462 -23.90 -16.73 5.09
CA GLU A 462 -23.97 -15.30 5.40
C GLU A 462 -22.95 -14.90 6.48
N LEU A 463 -22.29 -13.76 6.30
CA LEU A 463 -21.46 -13.18 7.35
C LEU A 463 -22.33 -12.50 8.39
N GLN A 464 -22.00 -12.70 9.67
CA GLN A 464 -22.66 -11.98 10.76
C GLN A 464 -22.23 -10.50 10.84
N ASP A 465 -21.24 -10.08 10.04
CA ASP A 465 -20.63 -8.75 10.03
C ASP A 465 -21.43 -7.76 9.15
N THR A 466 -22.55 -7.25 9.68
CA THR A 466 -23.38 -6.26 8.99
C THR A 466 -23.08 -4.83 9.46
N THR A 467 -22.45 -4.03 8.60
CA THR A 467 -22.26 -2.59 8.82
C THR A 467 -23.30 -1.77 8.06
N THR A 468 -24.01 -0.87 8.75
CA THR A 468 -24.98 0.03 8.09
C THR A 468 -24.29 1.30 7.59
N THR A 469 -24.41 1.63 6.31
CA THR A 469 -23.90 2.89 5.75
C THR A 469 -25.02 3.92 5.60
N ARG A 470 -24.79 5.14 6.09
CA ARG A 470 -25.66 6.30 5.78
C ARG A 470 -25.32 6.97 4.45
N LYS A 471 -24.18 6.61 3.84
CA LYS A 471 -23.70 7.20 2.58
C LYS A 471 -24.11 6.30 1.40
N PRO A 472 -24.87 6.80 0.42
CA PRO A 472 -25.36 6.00 -0.71
C PRO A 472 -24.26 5.51 -1.68
N VAL A 473 -23.04 6.07 -1.59
CA VAL A 473 -21.91 5.73 -2.48
C VAL A 473 -21.05 4.57 -1.94
N LEU A 474 -21.28 4.16 -0.68
CA LEU A 474 -20.51 3.09 -0.04
C LEU A 474 -21.35 1.83 0.06
N ALA A 475 -21.02 0.83 -0.76
CA ALA A 475 -21.64 -0.49 -0.68
C ALA A 475 -20.96 -1.30 0.43
N SER A 476 -21.74 -1.70 1.43
CA SER A 476 -21.35 -2.68 2.44
C SER A 476 -21.43 -4.07 1.82
N LYS A 477 -20.28 -4.73 1.60
CA LYS A 477 -20.19 -6.02 0.92
C LYS A 477 -19.29 -6.98 1.69
N ALA A 478 -19.64 -8.27 1.65
CA ALA A 478 -18.78 -9.36 2.07
C ALA A 478 -17.68 -9.58 1.02
N ILE A 479 -16.41 -9.45 1.41
CA ILE A 479 -15.27 -9.59 0.51
C ILE A 479 -14.31 -10.63 1.08
N SER A 480 -13.76 -11.48 0.21
CA SER A 480 -12.64 -12.36 0.54
C SER A 480 -11.33 -11.69 0.16
N TYR A 481 -10.39 -11.63 1.10
CA TYR A 481 -9.07 -11.03 0.96
C TYR A 481 -8.01 -12.12 1.05
N VAL A 482 -7.24 -12.29 -0.01
CA VAL A 482 -6.21 -13.33 -0.11
C VAL A 482 -4.84 -12.69 0.15
N PHE A 483 -4.19 -13.14 1.22
CA PHE A 483 -2.87 -12.68 1.63
C PHE A 483 -1.82 -13.75 1.34
N ASP A 484 -0.72 -13.28 0.78
CA ASP A 484 0.50 -14.05 0.58
C ASP A 484 1.57 -13.52 1.57
N PHE A 485 2.33 -14.43 2.17
CA PHE A 485 3.40 -14.09 3.12
C PHE A 485 4.72 -13.89 2.37
N GLN A 486 5.36 -12.73 2.53
CA GLN A 486 6.66 -12.41 1.93
C GLN A 486 7.65 -12.00 3.02
N PRO A 487 8.43 -12.96 3.58
CA PRO A 487 9.37 -12.67 4.66
C PRO A 487 10.47 -11.72 4.19
N PRO A 488 11.11 -10.95 5.08
CA PRO A 488 12.27 -10.14 4.73
C PRO A 488 13.49 -11.03 4.38
N THR A 489 14.51 -10.52 3.68
CA THR A 489 15.66 -11.38 3.32
C THR A 489 16.54 -11.72 4.53
N ASP A 490 16.98 -12.97 4.59
CA ASP A 490 18.03 -13.41 5.50
C ASP A 490 19.40 -12.81 5.13
N ILE A 491 19.61 -12.48 3.86
CA ILE A 491 20.79 -11.74 3.37
C ILE A 491 20.95 -10.40 4.09
N GLN A 492 19.85 -9.67 4.33
CA GLN A 492 19.89 -8.34 4.92
C GLN A 492 19.77 -8.36 6.46
N PHE A 493 19.13 -9.39 7.03
CA PHE A 493 18.76 -9.41 8.45
C PHE A 493 19.23 -10.64 9.24
N ASP A 494 20.20 -11.38 8.70
CA ASP A 494 20.78 -12.60 9.27
C ASP A 494 19.73 -13.72 9.50
N ASP A 495 20.13 -14.83 10.14
CA ASP A 495 19.24 -15.97 10.43
C ASP A 495 18.25 -15.64 11.58
N TYR A 496 17.24 -14.85 11.25
CA TYR A 496 16.13 -14.54 12.15
C TYR A 496 15.15 -15.71 12.33
N ALA A 497 15.15 -16.69 11.42
CA ALA A 497 14.29 -17.86 11.50
C ALA A 497 14.66 -18.74 12.70
N ALA A 498 15.96 -18.92 12.96
CA ALA A 498 16.42 -19.60 14.16
C ALA A 498 15.98 -18.89 15.45
N ALA A 499 16.05 -17.57 15.48
CA ALA A 499 15.60 -16.78 16.63
C ALA A 499 14.10 -16.95 16.88
N LEU A 500 13.27 -16.84 15.85
CA LEU A 500 11.82 -17.01 15.98
C LEU A 500 11.41 -18.46 16.30
N ARG A 501 12.14 -19.46 15.78
CA ARG A 501 11.95 -20.86 16.17
C ARG A 501 12.24 -21.10 17.64
N LYS A 502 13.29 -20.45 18.18
CA LYS A 502 13.55 -20.47 19.62
C LYS A 502 12.40 -19.81 20.39
N CYS A 503 11.96 -18.62 19.98
CA CYS A 503 10.83 -17.92 20.60
C CYS A 503 9.57 -18.81 20.64
N LEU A 504 9.25 -19.48 19.54
CA LEU A 504 8.10 -20.37 19.44
C LEU A 504 8.22 -21.56 20.42
N ASN A 505 9.41 -22.16 20.52
CA ASN A 505 9.67 -23.24 21.47
C ASN A 505 9.60 -22.76 22.93
N ASP A 506 10.11 -21.56 23.23
CA ASP A 506 10.05 -20.97 24.57
C ASP A 506 8.59 -20.69 24.98
N ILE A 507 7.75 -20.21 24.05
CA ILE A 507 6.31 -20.00 24.30
C ILE A 507 5.58 -21.33 24.55
N ASN A 508 5.95 -22.39 23.84
CA ASN A 508 5.36 -23.73 24.01
C ASN A 508 5.91 -24.47 25.25
N GLY A 509 7.10 -24.10 25.72
CA GLY A 509 7.83 -24.73 26.82
C GLY A 509 7.64 -24.08 28.19
N CYS A 510 7.01 -22.89 28.27
CA CYS A 510 6.63 -22.25 29.53
C CYS A 510 5.44 -22.98 30.18
N THR A 511 5.73 -24.07 30.90
CA THR A 511 4.84 -24.74 31.87
C THR A 511 5.03 -24.19 33.27
#